data_AF-A0A2A3F6K6-F1
#
_entry.id   AF-A0A2A3F6K6-F1
#
_cell.length_a   1.000
_cell.length_b   1.000
_cell.length_c   1.000
_cell.angle_alpha   90.00
_cell.angle_beta   90.00
_cell.angle_gamma   90.00
#
_symmetry.space_group_name_H-M   'P 1'
#
loop_
_entity.id
_entity.type
_entity.pdbx_description
1 polymer ?
#
loop_
_entity_poly.entity_id
_entity_poly.type
_entity_poly.pdbx_seq_one_letter_code
_entity_poly.pdbx_strand_id
1 'polypeptide(L)'
;MPTPKFEDRRAFLASLSTPGGLLTIDAPHATVNDRRYFRRIKGEPIPTRPRLRLHERILADWRGSRTQVRRDRVSILMAGPPGAGKSTVQAHLVGKHPQGWRHLDADEFKLRLLAASVADGSLQQLLPEELRVAPGQPSRFYPNELCALVHIESNLLLETAVAQSLSVGENVIIDGTMAWKPWVTELVTRLEREHYTIHIADSKPPGRLPPPGSCTGGSRAWPPP
;
A
#
# COMPACT_ATOMS: atom_id res chain seq x y z
N MET A 1 18.78 21.83 -7.11
CA MET A 1 17.76 22.69 -7.74
C MET A 1 16.92 21.79 -8.65
N PRO A 2 15.66 21.47 -8.33
CA PRO A 2 14.79 20.75 -9.27
C PRO A 2 14.61 21.65 -10.51
N THR A 3 14.62 21.07 -11.70
CA THR A 3 14.41 21.84 -12.94
C THR A 3 12.94 22.31 -13.04
N PRO A 4 12.66 23.49 -13.63
CA PRO A 4 11.32 24.12 -13.63
C PRO A 4 10.17 23.19 -14.07
N LYS A 5 10.43 22.31 -15.05
CA LYS A 5 9.47 21.29 -15.52
C LYS A 5 8.98 20.31 -14.44
N PHE A 6 9.80 19.97 -13.45
CA PHE A 6 9.41 19.06 -12.37
C PHE A 6 8.59 19.76 -11.29
N GLU A 7 8.87 21.03 -11.02
CA GLU A 7 8.06 21.83 -10.09
C GLU A 7 6.66 22.07 -10.68
N ASP A 8 6.58 22.38 -11.98
CA ASP A 8 5.30 22.50 -12.70
C ASP A 8 4.50 21.20 -12.68
N ARG A 9 5.16 20.05 -12.92
CA ARG A 9 4.48 18.74 -12.87
C ARG A 9 4.02 18.37 -11.47
N ARG A 10 4.83 18.62 -10.45
CA ARG A 10 4.46 18.36 -9.05
C ARG A 10 3.30 19.24 -8.60
N ALA A 11 3.33 20.54 -8.94
CA ALA A 11 2.25 21.47 -8.63
C ALA A 11 0.94 21.06 -9.34
N PHE A 12 1.04 20.64 -10.61
CA PHE A 12 -0.09 20.12 -11.37
C PHE A 12 -0.69 18.86 -10.76
N LEU A 13 0.13 17.87 -10.38
CA LEU A 13 -0.38 16.66 -9.71
C LEU A 13 -0.97 16.99 -8.34
N ALA A 14 -0.33 17.90 -7.59
CA ALA A 14 -0.83 18.34 -6.29
C ALA A 14 -2.19 19.00 -6.38
N SER A 15 -2.45 19.81 -7.42
CA SER A 15 -3.78 20.43 -7.61
C SER A 15 -4.87 19.40 -7.86
N LEU A 16 -4.57 18.34 -8.62
CA LEU A 16 -5.49 17.23 -8.90
C LEU A 16 -5.73 16.30 -7.70
N SER A 17 -4.81 16.26 -6.74
CA SER A 17 -4.87 15.42 -5.53
C SER A 17 -5.33 16.17 -4.27
N THR A 18 -5.86 17.38 -4.42
CA THR A 18 -6.55 18.09 -3.31
C THR A 18 -7.84 17.36 -2.91
N PRO A 19 -8.35 17.52 -1.67
CA PRO A 19 -9.61 16.89 -1.26
C PRO A 19 -10.76 17.22 -2.23
N GLY A 20 -11.47 16.20 -2.71
CA GLY A 20 -12.50 16.34 -3.76
C GLY A 20 -11.94 16.45 -5.19
N GLY A 21 -10.62 16.36 -5.35
CA GLY A 21 -9.93 16.38 -6.64
C GLY A 21 -10.10 15.11 -7.47
N LEU A 22 -9.60 15.15 -8.70
CA LEU A 22 -9.80 14.09 -9.69
C LEU A 22 -8.88 12.87 -9.47
N LEU A 23 -7.76 13.06 -8.76
CA LEU A 23 -6.75 12.02 -8.48
C LEU A 23 -6.62 11.76 -6.97
N THR A 24 -7.75 11.53 -6.31
CA THR A 24 -7.83 11.15 -4.90
C THR A 24 -8.34 9.71 -4.72
N ILE A 25 -8.22 9.18 -3.51
CA ILE A 25 -8.64 7.80 -3.16
C ILE A 25 -10.16 7.58 -3.29
N ASP A 26 -10.93 8.66 -3.17
CA ASP A 26 -12.39 8.69 -3.17
C ASP A 26 -12.97 9.29 -4.46
N ALA A 27 -12.13 9.64 -5.43
CA ALA A 27 -12.55 10.20 -6.70
C ALA A 27 -13.58 9.30 -7.41
N PRO A 28 -14.50 9.86 -8.23
CA PRO A 28 -15.49 9.07 -8.98
C PRO A 28 -14.86 8.01 -9.89
N HIS A 29 -13.65 8.29 -10.39
CA HIS A 29 -12.88 7.39 -11.25
C HIS A 29 -11.89 6.49 -10.50
N ALA A 30 -11.86 6.55 -9.16
CA ALA A 30 -11.20 5.51 -8.38
C ALA A 30 -11.82 4.17 -8.75
N THR A 31 -10.97 3.16 -8.94
CA THR A 31 -11.37 1.85 -9.48
C THR A 31 -12.57 1.23 -8.77
N VAL A 32 -12.63 1.33 -7.44
CA VAL A 32 -13.72 0.81 -6.61
C VAL A 32 -15.05 1.58 -6.75
N ASN A 33 -15.00 2.81 -7.24
CA ASN A 33 -16.17 3.65 -7.51
C ASN A 33 -16.65 3.50 -8.97
N ASP A 34 -15.84 2.95 -9.85
CA ASP A 34 -16.18 2.76 -11.26
C ASP A 34 -17.08 1.53 -11.47
N ARG A 35 -18.27 1.77 -12.04
CA ARG A 35 -19.30 0.73 -12.26
C ARG A 35 -18.89 -0.34 -13.27
N ARG A 36 -17.87 -0.09 -14.10
CA ARG A 36 -17.28 -1.09 -15.01
C ARG A 36 -16.52 -2.16 -14.23
N TYR A 37 -15.92 -1.78 -13.10
CA TYR A 37 -15.05 -2.63 -12.31
C TYR A 37 -15.72 -3.16 -11.06
N PHE A 38 -16.59 -2.38 -10.41
CA PHE A 38 -17.25 -2.74 -9.16
C PHE A 38 -18.75 -2.43 -9.17
N ARG A 39 -19.52 -3.20 -8.41
CA ARG A 39 -20.92 -2.93 -8.07
C ARG A 39 -21.02 -2.70 -6.57
N ARG A 40 -21.96 -1.88 -6.12
CA ARG A 40 -22.26 -1.74 -4.70
C ARG A 40 -23.41 -2.65 -4.30
N ILE A 41 -23.18 -3.56 -3.34
CA ILE A 41 -24.20 -4.42 -2.76
C ILE A 41 -24.22 -4.17 -1.26
N LYS A 42 -25.33 -3.65 -0.71
CA LYS A 42 -25.44 -3.23 0.69
C LYS A 42 -24.32 -2.26 1.14
N GLY A 43 -23.88 -1.39 0.23
CA GLY A 43 -22.80 -0.42 0.49
C GLY A 43 -21.40 -0.94 0.20
N GLU A 44 -21.20 -2.25 0.10
CA GLU A 44 -19.89 -2.87 -0.12
C GLU A 44 -19.50 -2.91 -1.60
N PRO A 45 -18.24 -2.59 -1.95
CA PRO A 45 -17.73 -2.71 -3.31
C PRO A 45 -17.45 -4.18 -3.66
N ILE A 46 -18.22 -4.72 -4.61
CA ILE A 46 -18.10 -6.09 -5.11
C ILE A 46 -17.55 -6.05 -6.55
N PRO A 47 -16.39 -6.68 -6.84
CA PRO A 47 -15.82 -6.66 -8.17
C PRO A 47 -16.76 -7.33 -9.19
N THR A 48 -16.77 -6.82 -10.42
CA THR A 48 -17.41 -7.49 -11.55
C THR A 48 -16.64 -8.77 -11.89
N ARG A 49 -17.27 -9.71 -12.61
CA ARG A 49 -16.63 -10.99 -12.96
C ARG A 49 -15.30 -10.79 -13.74
N PRO A 50 -15.19 -9.87 -14.72
CA PRO A 50 -13.91 -9.59 -15.36
C PRO A 50 -12.86 -9.04 -14.39
N ARG A 51 -13.25 -8.16 -13.46
CA ARG A 51 -12.33 -7.59 -12.48
C ARG A 51 -11.85 -8.62 -11.46
N LEU A 52 -12.74 -9.52 -11.04
CA LEU A 52 -12.39 -10.65 -10.17
C LEU A 52 -11.36 -11.58 -10.84
N ARG A 53 -11.51 -11.88 -12.14
CA ARG A 53 -10.49 -12.66 -12.89
C ARG A 53 -9.13 -11.97 -12.94
N LEU A 54 -9.13 -10.63 -13.06
CA LEU A 54 -7.89 -9.86 -12.96
C LEU A 54 -7.26 -10.00 -11.57
N HIS A 55 -8.06 -9.91 -10.51
CA HIS A 55 -7.60 -10.11 -9.12
C HIS A 55 -6.99 -11.49 -8.92
N GLU A 56 -7.68 -12.54 -9.36
CA GLU A 56 -7.20 -13.93 -9.29
C GLU A 56 -5.85 -14.08 -10.00
N ARG A 57 -5.69 -13.51 -11.20
CA ARG A 57 -4.41 -13.53 -11.93
C ARG A 57 -3.32 -12.77 -11.20
N ILE A 58 -3.59 -11.55 -10.72
CA ILE A 58 -2.62 -10.75 -9.96
C ILE A 58 -2.15 -11.50 -8.70
N LEU A 59 -3.07 -12.13 -7.97
CA LEU A 59 -2.76 -12.91 -6.77
C LEU A 59 -1.96 -14.18 -7.11
N ALA A 60 -2.29 -14.86 -8.21
CA ALA A 60 -1.54 -16.02 -8.69
C ALA A 60 -0.11 -15.64 -9.08
N ASP A 61 0.07 -14.57 -9.86
CA ASP A 61 1.38 -14.06 -10.27
C ASP A 61 2.20 -13.58 -9.06
N TRP A 62 1.56 -12.87 -8.13
CA TRP A 62 2.19 -12.44 -6.88
C TRP A 62 2.67 -13.63 -6.05
N ARG A 63 1.83 -14.66 -5.89
CA ARG A 63 2.18 -15.88 -5.17
C ARG A 63 3.33 -16.61 -5.86
N GLY A 64 3.25 -16.76 -7.18
CA GLY A 64 4.26 -17.42 -8.01
C GLY A 64 5.62 -16.71 -8.02
N SER A 65 5.65 -15.40 -7.74
CA SER A 65 6.91 -14.64 -7.69
C SER A 65 7.85 -15.04 -6.54
N ARG A 66 7.33 -15.70 -5.49
CA ARG A 66 8.13 -16.25 -4.38
C ARG A 66 7.61 -17.63 -3.98
N THR A 67 8.35 -18.68 -4.32
CA THR A 67 7.98 -20.08 -4.04
C THR A 67 8.69 -20.68 -2.83
N GLN A 68 9.75 -20.05 -2.34
CA GLN A 68 10.61 -20.57 -1.26
C GLN A 68 10.20 -20.07 0.14
N VAL A 69 8.95 -19.62 0.30
CA VAL A 69 8.45 -19.05 1.55
C VAL A 69 8.31 -20.15 2.61
N ARG A 70 8.89 -19.90 3.78
CA ARG A 70 8.82 -20.80 4.94
C ARG A 70 7.44 -20.78 5.58
N ARG A 71 7.10 -21.83 6.34
CA ARG A 71 5.77 -22.00 6.94
C ARG A 71 5.84 -22.25 8.45
N ASP A 72 6.56 -21.37 9.14
CA ASP A 72 6.78 -21.47 10.59
C ASP A 72 5.78 -20.64 11.40
N ARG A 73 4.78 -20.01 10.74
CA ARG A 73 3.79 -19.13 11.36
C ARG A 73 4.42 -17.95 12.11
N VAL A 74 5.38 -17.28 11.48
CA VAL A 74 5.99 -16.05 12.03
C VAL A 74 5.51 -14.83 11.24
N SER A 75 5.06 -13.80 11.94
CA SER A 75 4.63 -12.53 11.35
C SER A 75 5.49 -11.38 11.85
N ILE A 76 5.94 -10.53 10.93
CA ILE A 76 6.54 -9.22 11.23
C ILE A 76 5.58 -8.13 10.76
N LEU A 77 5.09 -7.34 11.71
CA LEU A 77 4.23 -6.20 11.45
C LEU A 77 5.07 -4.91 11.44
N MET A 78 5.17 -4.26 10.28
CA MET A 78 6.00 -3.06 10.10
C MET A 78 5.17 -1.79 10.29
N ALA A 79 5.46 -1.03 11.35
CA ALA A 79 4.80 0.23 11.68
C ALA A 79 5.75 1.41 11.40
N GLY A 80 5.23 2.52 10.87
CA GLY A 80 6.01 3.75 10.74
C GLY A 80 5.54 4.65 9.60
N PRO A 81 5.77 5.97 9.70
CA PRO A 81 5.47 6.91 8.63
C PRO A 81 6.38 6.66 7.40
N PRO A 82 5.94 7.05 6.19
CA PRO A 82 6.77 6.96 4.99
C PRO A 82 8.15 7.61 5.21
N GLY A 83 9.23 6.92 4.80
CA GLY A 83 10.59 7.43 4.95
C GLY A 83 11.26 7.18 6.31
N ALA A 84 10.61 6.46 7.24
CA ALA A 84 11.17 6.18 8.57
C ALA A 84 12.22 5.05 8.62
N GLY A 85 12.64 4.48 7.48
CA GLY A 85 13.68 3.45 7.44
C GLY A 85 13.21 2.02 7.72
N LYS A 86 11.92 1.73 7.49
CA LYS A 86 11.31 0.39 7.61
C LYS A 86 12.12 -0.71 6.92
N SER A 87 12.67 -0.43 5.74
CA SER A 87 13.50 -1.37 4.97
C SER A 87 14.77 -1.81 5.71
N THR A 88 15.37 -0.92 6.50
CA THR A 88 16.56 -1.22 7.32
C THR A 88 16.22 -2.14 8.49
N VAL A 89 15.11 -1.88 9.18
CA VAL A 89 14.62 -2.71 10.30
C VAL A 89 14.19 -4.09 9.79
N GLN A 90 13.52 -4.12 8.64
CA GLN A 90 13.13 -5.36 7.97
C GLN A 90 14.34 -6.23 7.63
N ALA A 91 15.39 -5.66 7.02
CA ALA A 91 16.60 -6.41 6.68
C ALA A 91 17.26 -7.04 7.92
N HIS A 92 17.19 -6.36 9.06
CA HIS A 92 17.71 -6.88 10.33
C HIS A 92 16.88 -8.07 10.86
N LEU A 93 15.54 -7.98 10.81
CA LEU A 93 14.64 -9.02 11.34
C LEU A 93 14.54 -10.25 10.44
N VAL A 94 14.61 -10.05 9.14
CA VAL A 94 14.53 -11.11 8.12
C VAL A 94 15.81 -11.95 8.06
N GLY A 95 16.93 -11.39 8.51
CA GLY A 95 18.22 -12.06 8.52
C GLY A 95 18.72 -12.43 7.12
N LYS A 96 19.46 -13.53 7.02
CA LYS A 96 20.17 -13.94 5.79
C LYS A 96 19.29 -14.62 4.71
N HIS A 97 17.99 -14.83 4.97
CA HIS A 97 17.10 -15.60 4.08
C HIS A 97 15.80 -14.86 3.73
N PRO A 98 15.87 -13.71 3.03
CA PRO A 98 14.69 -12.92 2.65
C PRO A 98 13.67 -13.67 1.78
N GLN A 99 14.12 -14.62 0.96
CA GLN A 99 13.27 -15.49 0.16
C GLN A 99 12.34 -16.39 0.99
N GLY A 100 12.67 -16.61 2.27
CA GLY A 100 11.85 -17.37 3.21
C GLY A 100 10.61 -16.63 3.71
N TRP A 101 10.44 -15.36 3.34
CA TRP A 101 9.36 -14.50 3.81
C TRP A 101 8.44 -14.05 2.68
N ARG A 102 7.15 -14.01 2.96
CA ARG A 102 6.16 -13.39 2.10
C ARG A 102 6.02 -11.92 2.47
N HIS A 103 6.33 -11.04 1.52
CA HIS A 103 6.09 -9.61 1.68
C HIS A 103 4.64 -9.30 1.26
N LEU A 104 3.91 -8.66 2.16
CA LEU A 104 2.52 -8.25 2.01
C LEU A 104 2.46 -6.73 2.12
N ASP A 105 2.45 -6.06 0.97
CA ASP A 105 2.45 -4.61 0.83
C ASP A 105 1.42 -4.21 -0.24
N ALA A 106 0.53 -3.28 0.10
CA ALA A 106 -0.48 -2.74 -0.82
C ALA A 106 0.16 -2.05 -2.04
N ASP A 107 1.35 -1.44 -1.89
CA ASP A 107 2.02 -0.76 -2.99
C ASP A 107 2.44 -1.74 -4.09
N GLU A 108 2.82 -2.98 -3.76
CA GLU A 108 3.08 -4.03 -4.75
C GLU A 108 1.81 -4.31 -5.60
N PHE A 109 0.64 -4.33 -4.97
CA PHE A 109 -0.63 -4.54 -5.66
C PHE A 109 -1.07 -3.33 -6.50
N LYS A 110 -0.78 -2.09 -6.07
CA LYS A 110 -1.01 -0.89 -6.90
C LYS A 110 -0.24 -0.99 -8.21
N LEU A 111 1.04 -1.34 -8.14
CA LEU A 111 1.88 -1.49 -9.32
C LEU A 111 1.34 -2.58 -10.26
N ARG A 112 0.90 -3.72 -9.72
CA ARG A 112 0.32 -4.81 -10.54
C ARG A 112 -1.00 -4.41 -11.21
N LEU A 113 -1.88 -3.70 -10.51
CA LEU A 113 -3.13 -3.18 -11.07
C LEU A 113 -2.89 -2.17 -12.20
N LEU A 114 -1.95 -1.25 -11.99
CA LEU A 114 -1.58 -0.24 -12.98
C LEU A 114 -0.87 -0.87 -14.18
N ALA A 115 0.04 -1.81 -13.96
CA ALA A 115 0.71 -2.55 -15.03
C ALA A 115 -0.29 -3.35 -15.89
N ALA A 116 -1.30 -3.98 -15.28
CA ALA A 116 -2.37 -4.64 -16.01
C ALA A 116 -3.17 -3.65 -16.88
N SER A 117 -3.45 -2.46 -16.35
CA SER A 117 -4.17 -1.40 -17.08
C SER A 117 -3.34 -0.82 -18.24
N VAL A 118 -2.01 -0.84 -18.14
CA VAL A 118 -1.12 -0.51 -19.26
C VAL A 118 -1.17 -1.63 -20.31
N ALA A 119 -1.04 -2.89 -19.87
CA ALA A 119 -0.96 -4.04 -20.77
C ALA A 119 -2.24 -4.25 -21.60
N ASP A 120 -3.42 -3.99 -21.03
CA ASP A 120 -4.70 -4.10 -21.74
C ASP A 120 -5.17 -2.78 -22.38
N GLY A 121 -4.38 -1.71 -22.30
CA GLY A 121 -4.68 -0.40 -22.87
C GLY A 121 -5.78 0.38 -22.13
N SER A 122 -6.24 -0.08 -20.97
CA SER A 122 -7.31 0.57 -20.19
C SER A 122 -6.84 1.72 -19.29
N LEU A 123 -5.54 2.05 -19.22
CA LEU A 123 -5.02 3.10 -18.34
C LEU A 123 -5.77 4.44 -18.48
N GLN A 124 -6.08 4.87 -19.72
CA GLN A 124 -6.86 6.09 -20.00
C GLN A 124 -8.26 6.07 -19.38
N GLN A 125 -8.83 4.89 -19.22
CA GLN A 125 -10.18 4.72 -18.67
C GLN A 125 -10.24 5.04 -17.18
N LEU A 126 -9.09 5.02 -16.48
CA LEU A 126 -8.98 5.46 -15.08
C LEU A 126 -9.08 6.98 -14.94
N LEU A 127 -8.93 7.73 -16.02
CA LEU A 127 -8.99 9.20 -16.00
C LEU A 127 -10.42 9.69 -16.27
N PRO A 128 -10.82 10.83 -15.69
CA PRO A 128 -11.93 11.65 -16.18
C PRO A 128 -11.75 12.02 -17.66
N GLU A 129 -12.84 12.26 -18.37
CA GLU A 129 -12.81 12.54 -19.82
C GLU A 129 -11.93 13.75 -20.14
N GLU A 130 -12.01 14.81 -19.33
CA GLU A 130 -11.23 16.04 -19.47
C GLU A 130 -9.71 15.84 -19.31
N LEU A 131 -9.27 14.73 -18.73
CA LEU A 131 -7.86 14.38 -18.54
C LEU A 131 -7.35 13.33 -19.54
N ARG A 132 -8.25 12.75 -20.34
CA ARG A 132 -7.90 11.77 -21.38
C ARG A 132 -7.24 12.44 -22.57
N VAL A 133 -6.48 11.65 -23.32
CA VAL A 133 -5.97 12.03 -24.63
C VAL A 133 -6.77 11.35 -25.74
N ALA A 134 -6.66 11.87 -26.95
CA ALA A 134 -7.28 11.25 -28.12
C ALA A 134 -6.80 9.79 -28.31
N PRO A 135 -7.65 8.89 -28.85
CA PRO A 135 -7.27 7.51 -29.12
C PRO A 135 -5.94 7.41 -29.90
N GLY A 136 -5.04 6.54 -29.46
CA GLY A 136 -3.71 6.35 -30.07
C GLY A 136 -2.62 7.30 -29.56
N GLN A 137 -2.93 8.28 -28.70
CA GLN A 137 -1.93 9.12 -28.05
C GLN A 137 -1.46 8.53 -26.70
N PRO A 138 -0.19 8.72 -26.31
CA PRO A 138 0.29 8.28 -25.01
C PRO A 138 -0.35 9.10 -23.88
N SER A 139 -0.49 8.47 -22.71
CA SER A 139 -1.02 9.14 -21.53
C SER A 139 -0.18 10.33 -21.10
N ARG A 140 -0.85 11.41 -20.68
CA ARG A 140 -0.23 12.55 -20.00
C ARG A 140 0.31 12.17 -18.62
N PHE A 141 -0.24 11.12 -18.03
CA PHE A 141 0.09 10.61 -16.70
C PHE A 141 0.94 9.34 -16.79
N TYR A 142 1.98 9.28 -15.99
CA TYR A 142 2.69 8.03 -15.73
C TYR A 142 1.82 7.13 -14.85
N PRO A 143 1.85 5.79 -15.01
CA PRO A 143 0.97 4.89 -14.27
C PRO A 143 1.01 5.12 -12.75
N ASN A 144 2.21 5.30 -12.18
CA ASN A 144 2.39 5.47 -10.73
C ASN A 144 1.81 6.79 -10.18
N GLU A 145 1.57 7.79 -11.04
CA GLU A 145 0.86 9.02 -10.63
C GLU A 145 -0.63 8.77 -10.37
N LEU A 146 -1.15 7.61 -10.81
CA LEU A 146 -2.54 7.19 -10.62
C LEU A 146 -2.72 6.23 -9.43
N CYS A 147 -1.68 6.04 -8.60
CA CYS A 147 -1.70 5.14 -7.44
C CYS A 147 -2.86 5.43 -6.46
N ALA A 148 -3.32 6.68 -6.35
CA ALA A 148 -4.46 7.03 -5.53
C ALA A 148 -5.76 6.35 -6.00
N LEU A 149 -5.97 6.25 -7.31
CA LEU A 149 -7.20 5.69 -7.91
C LEU A 149 -7.33 4.17 -7.71
N VAL A 150 -6.23 3.48 -7.45
CA VAL A 150 -6.18 2.03 -7.18
C VAL A 150 -5.98 1.72 -5.70
N HIS A 151 -5.95 2.74 -4.83
CA HIS A 151 -5.59 2.57 -3.42
C HIS A 151 -6.51 1.59 -2.69
N ILE A 152 -7.82 1.80 -2.74
CA ILE A 152 -8.79 0.95 -2.02
C ILE A 152 -8.77 -0.47 -2.60
N GLU A 153 -8.74 -0.62 -3.92
CA GLU A 153 -8.67 -1.93 -4.57
C GLU A 153 -7.40 -2.71 -4.21
N SER A 154 -6.25 -2.03 -4.11
CA SER A 154 -5.00 -2.66 -3.69
C SER A 154 -5.07 -3.21 -2.26
N ASN A 155 -5.82 -2.55 -1.37
CA ASN A 155 -6.06 -3.05 -0.01
C ASN A 155 -6.95 -4.30 -0.02
N LEU A 156 -7.97 -4.38 -0.89
CA LEU A 156 -8.79 -5.60 -1.04
C LEU A 156 -7.94 -6.80 -1.49
N LEU A 157 -6.99 -6.57 -2.40
CA LEU A 157 -6.03 -7.60 -2.81
C LEU A 157 -5.08 -7.98 -1.69
N LEU A 158 -4.55 -7.00 -0.94
CA LEU A 158 -3.71 -7.23 0.22
C LEU A 158 -4.43 -8.08 1.28
N GLU A 159 -5.68 -7.76 1.61
CA GLU A 159 -6.49 -8.53 2.56
C GLU A 159 -6.67 -9.98 2.12
N THR A 160 -6.92 -10.19 0.82
CA THR A 160 -7.01 -11.54 0.24
C THR A 160 -5.66 -12.26 0.31
N ALA A 161 -4.57 -11.58 -0.01
CA ALA A 161 -3.22 -12.12 0.04
C ALA A 161 -2.81 -12.52 1.47
N VAL A 162 -3.07 -11.65 2.45
CA VAL A 162 -2.92 -11.94 3.88
C VAL A 162 -3.71 -13.19 4.22
N ALA A 163 -5.00 -13.23 3.87
CA ALA A 163 -5.86 -14.35 4.19
C ALA A 163 -5.32 -15.69 3.68
N GLN A 164 -4.90 -15.71 2.41
CA GLN A 164 -4.36 -16.91 1.79
C GLN A 164 -3.02 -17.32 2.41
N SER A 165 -2.11 -16.38 2.67
CA SER A 165 -0.80 -16.66 3.29
C SER A 165 -0.93 -17.20 4.72
N LEU A 166 -1.83 -16.60 5.52
CA LEU A 166 -2.08 -17.07 6.89
C LEU A 166 -2.69 -18.48 6.92
N SER A 167 -3.58 -18.81 5.98
CA SER A 167 -4.25 -20.12 5.92
C SER A 167 -3.29 -21.30 5.74
N VAL A 168 -2.11 -21.06 5.15
CA VAL A 168 -1.08 -22.09 4.92
C VAL A 168 0.11 -21.96 5.87
N GLY A 169 0.04 -21.04 6.84
CA GLY A 169 1.08 -20.85 7.85
C GLY A 169 2.36 -20.19 7.35
N GLU A 170 2.33 -19.47 6.21
CA GLU A 170 3.51 -18.79 5.66
C GLU A 170 4.12 -17.79 6.65
N ASN A 171 5.44 -17.64 6.64
CA ASN A 171 6.11 -16.54 7.31
C ASN A 171 5.85 -15.25 6.53
N VAL A 172 5.31 -14.24 7.21
CA VAL A 172 4.80 -13.03 6.58
C VAL A 172 5.46 -11.78 7.13
N ILE A 173 5.67 -10.80 6.25
CA ILE A 173 6.01 -9.42 6.61
C ILE A 173 4.90 -8.57 6.06
N ILE A 174 4.19 -7.88 6.94
CA ILE A 174 3.04 -7.06 6.58
C ILE A 174 3.47 -5.60 6.73
N ASP A 175 3.66 -4.92 5.58
CA ASP A 175 3.96 -3.49 5.55
C ASP A 175 2.67 -2.71 5.35
N GLY A 176 2.37 -1.88 6.34
CA GLY A 176 1.28 -0.93 6.30
C GLY A 176 1.67 0.33 7.05
N THR A 177 0.97 1.43 6.78
CA THR A 177 1.08 2.62 7.65
C THR A 177 0.49 2.39 9.04
N MET A 178 -0.18 1.24 9.26
CA MET A 178 -0.94 0.91 10.48
C MET A 178 -1.92 2.01 10.92
N ALA A 179 -2.24 2.95 10.03
CA ALA A 179 -3.03 4.12 10.34
C ALA A 179 -4.51 3.77 10.60
N TRP A 180 -4.97 2.62 10.07
CA TRP A 180 -6.33 2.14 10.26
C TRP A 180 -6.41 1.12 11.39
N LYS A 181 -6.72 1.61 12.60
CA LYS A 181 -6.79 0.81 13.84
C LYS A 181 -7.70 -0.44 13.75
N PRO A 182 -8.93 -0.38 13.21
CA PRO A 182 -9.82 -1.54 13.16
C PRO A 182 -9.22 -2.75 12.42
N TRP A 183 -8.55 -2.50 11.29
CA TRP A 183 -7.90 -3.56 10.53
C TRP A 183 -6.68 -4.14 11.23
N VAL A 184 -5.88 -3.30 11.89
CA VAL A 184 -4.74 -3.79 12.68
C VAL A 184 -5.23 -4.70 13.82
N THR A 185 -6.31 -4.31 14.51
CA THR A 185 -6.91 -5.15 15.55
C THR A 185 -7.40 -6.48 15.00
N GLU A 186 -8.17 -6.48 13.91
CA GLU A 186 -8.65 -7.71 13.27
C GLU A 186 -7.49 -8.60 12.79
N LEU A 187 -6.44 -7.99 12.22
CA LEU A 187 -5.24 -8.70 11.78
C LEU A 187 -4.53 -9.38 12.95
N VAL A 188 -4.33 -8.67 14.07
CA VAL A 188 -3.69 -9.24 15.28
C VAL A 188 -4.54 -10.38 15.84
N THR A 189 -5.85 -10.18 15.99
CA THR A 189 -6.77 -11.23 16.44
C THR A 189 -6.71 -12.46 15.54
N ARG A 190 -6.63 -12.25 14.23
CA ARG A 190 -6.48 -13.35 13.26
C ARG A 190 -5.14 -14.07 13.41
N LEU A 191 -4.03 -13.34 13.57
CA LEU A 191 -2.70 -13.92 13.77
C LEU A 191 -2.66 -14.78 15.05
N GLU A 192 -3.23 -14.28 16.14
CA GLU A 192 -3.34 -15.01 17.41
C GLU A 192 -4.16 -16.30 17.24
N ARG A 193 -5.33 -16.22 16.58
CA ARG A 193 -6.18 -17.37 16.30
C ARG A 193 -5.49 -18.45 15.46
N GLU A 194 -4.62 -18.04 14.54
CA GLU A 194 -3.86 -18.93 13.66
C GLU A 194 -2.52 -19.37 14.26
N HIS A 195 -2.29 -19.07 15.55
CA HIS A 195 -1.10 -19.41 16.34
C HIS A 195 0.21 -18.85 15.78
N TYR A 196 0.18 -17.62 15.28
CA TYR A 196 1.37 -16.94 14.81
C TYR A 196 2.22 -16.37 15.94
N THR A 197 3.54 -16.47 15.79
CA THR A 197 4.47 -15.63 16.55
C THR A 197 4.48 -14.23 15.92
N ILE A 198 4.14 -13.20 16.69
CA ILE A 198 3.99 -11.83 16.19
C ILE A 198 5.17 -10.97 16.68
N HIS A 199 5.91 -10.39 15.73
CA HIS A 199 6.91 -9.36 15.99
C HIS A 199 6.41 -8.02 15.46
N ILE A 200 6.49 -6.97 16.27
CA ILE A 200 6.14 -5.61 15.85
C ILE A 200 7.43 -4.81 15.71
N ALA A 201 7.60 -4.19 14.56
CA ALA A 201 8.74 -3.35 14.25
C ALA A 201 8.24 -1.91 14.04
N ASP A 202 8.51 -1.02 14.99
CA ASP A 202 8.24 0.41 14.85
C ASP A 202 9.49 1.13 14.35
N SER A 203 9.41 1.71 13.16
CA SER A 203 10.46 2.59 12.64
C SER A 203 10.10 4.04 12.95
N LYS A 204 10.87 4.67 13.84
CA LYS A 204 10.79 6.13 14.04
C LYS A 204 11.58 6.82 12.94
N PRO A 205 11.08 7.92 12.36
CA PRO A 205 11.90 8.74 11.47
C PRO A 205 13.16 9.17 12.22
N PRO A 206 14.33 9.27 11.55
CA PRO A 206 15.51 9.81 12.18
C PRO A 206 15.13 11.19 12.73
N GLY A 207 15.14 11.31 14.05
CA GLY A 207 14.86 12.56 14.72
C GLY A 207 15.79 13.59 14.10
N ARG A 208 15.24 14.72 13.65
CA ARG A 208 16.05 15.91 13.39
C ARG A 208 16.84 16.14 14.68
N LEU A 209 18.14 15.83 14.67
CA LEU A 209 19.03 16.15 15.77
C LEU A 209 18.76 17.63 16.09
N PRO A 210 18.44 17.99 17.35
CA PRO A 210 18.47 19.39 17.71
C PRO A 210 19.86 19.93 17.33
N PRO A 211 19.95 21.14 16.75
CA PRO A 211 21.25 21.72 16.44
C PRO A 211 22.10 21.71 17.73
N PRO A 212 23.40 21.38 17.65
CA PRO A 212 24.24 21.38 18.83
C PRO A 212 24.32 22.82 19.37
N GLY A 213 23.62 23.09 20.46
CA GLY A 213 23.67 24.37 21.16
C GLY A 213 22.31 24.94 21.53
N SER A 214 21.73 24.44 22.63
CA SER A 214 21.09 25.31 23.62
C SER A 214 20.94 24.57 24.94
N CYS A 215 21.95 24.73 25.80
CA CYS A 215 21.81 24.49 27.23
C CYS A 215 20.89 25.57 27.81
N THR A 216 19.67 25.21 28.19
CA THR A 216 18.89 25.81 29.29
C THR A 216 17.87 24.72 29.70
N GLY A 217 18.04 24.00 30.81
CA GLY A 217 17.87 24.52 32.16
C GLY A 217 16.38 24.42 32.54
N GLY A 218 15.96 23.32 33.17
CA GLY A 218 14.56 23.15 33.57
C GLY A 218 14.22 21.78 34.15
N SER A 219 14.65 21.54 35.38
CA SER A 219 14.15 20.47 36.24
C SER A 219 12.62 20.48 36.31
N ARG A 220 11.98 19.33 36.12
CA ARG A 220 10.78 18.97 36.88
C ARG A 220 10.56 17.46 36.92
N ALA A 221 10.52 16.98 38.16
CA ALA A 221 10.31 15.61 38.58
C ALA A 221 8.92 15.08 38.19
N TRP A 222 8.88 13.78 37.92
CA TRP A 222 7.65 12.97 37.96
C TRP A 222 7.35 12.61 39.42
N PRO A 223 6.10 12.73 39.91
CA PRO A 223 5.69 11.99 41.10
C PRO A 223 5.02 10.65 40.68
N PRO A 224 5.23 9.55 41.42
CA PRO A 224 4.46 8.32 41.32
C PRO A 224 3.39 8.25 42.43
N PRO A 225 2.60 7.16 42.52
CA PRO A 225 1.89 6.41 41.48
C PRO A 225 0.44 6.89 41.28
#